data_AF-A0A4Y7KCI8-F1
#
_entry.id   AF-A0A4Y7KCI8-F1
#
_cell.length_a   1.000
_cell.length_b   1.000
_cell.length_c   1.000
_cell.angle_alpha   90.00
_cell.angle_beta   90.00
_cell.angle_gamma   90.00
#
_symmetry.space_group_name_H-M   'P 1'
#
loop_
_entity.id
_entity.type
_entity.pdbx_description
1 polymer ?
#
loop_
_entity_poly.entity_id
_entity_poly.type
_entity_poly.pdbx_seq_one_letter_code
_entity_poly.pdbx_strand_id
1 'polypeptide(L)' 'MTLDFNTNKKILEEVAIIPSKRLRNKVAGFSTHLMKRIQRRPVRWISLKLQEEERERRMNFVPEESSI' A
#
# COMPACT_ATOMS: atom_id res chain seq x y z
N MET A 1 1.86 -5.12 -6.02
CA MET A 1 1.89 -6.46 -5.38
C MET A 1 0.47 -6.99 -5.29
N THR A 2 0.29 -8.30 -5.38
CA THR A 2 -1.04 -8.96 -5.43
C THR A 2 -1.56 -9.31 -4.03
N LEU A 3 -2.79 -9.80 -3.92
CA LEU A 3 -3.34 -10.34 -2.67
C LEU A 3 -2.85 -11.77 -2.37
N ASP A 4 -2.27 -12.44 -3.37
CA ASP A 4 -1.74 -13.80 -3.26
C ASP A 4 -0.33 -13.82 -2.64
N PHE A 5 -0.11 -14.78 -1.73
CA PHE A 5 1.15 -14.95 -1.01
C PHE A 5 2.25 -15.52 -1.90
N ASN A 6 1.93 -16.51 -2.75
CA ASN A 6 2.95 -17.20 -3.54
C ASN A 6 3.52 -16.28 -4.62
N THR A 7 2.66 -15.47 -5.23
CA THR A 7 3.05 -14.46 -6.22
C THR A 7 3.93 -13.39 -5.59
N ASN A 8 3.53 -12.84 -4.43
CA ASN A 8 4.34 -11.84 -3.73
C ASN A 8 5.69 -12.39 -3.24
N LYS A 9 5.76 -13.66 -2.85
CA LYS A 9 7.00 -14.32 -2.44
C LYS A 9 8.02 -14.38 -3.59
N LYS A 10 7.56 -14.64 -4.82
CA LYS A 10 8.42 -14.63 -6.03
C LYS A 10 8.90 -13.21 -6.36
N ILE A 11 7.98 -12.25 -6.35
CA ILE A 11 8.30 -10.83 -6.60
C ILE A 11 9.35 -10.32 -5.59
N LEU A 12 9.23 -10.68 -4.31
CA LEU A 12 10.20 -10.29 -3.29
C LEU A 12 11.60 -10.90 -3.49
N GLU A 13 11.70 -12.04 -4.15
CA GLU A 13 12.98 -12.69 -4.45
C GLU A 13 13.69 -12.01 -5.63
N GLU A 14 12.95 -11.38 -6.54
CA GLU A 14 13.49 -10.60 -7.66
C GLU A 14 13.85 -9.16 -7.24
N VAL A 15 13.03 -8.54 -6.38
CA VAL A 15 13.17 -7.12 -6.02
C VAL A 15 14.16 -6.89 -4.86
N ALA A 16 14.32 -7.85 -3.94
CA ALA A 16 15.09 -7.65 -2.72
C ALA A 16 16.03 -8.83 -2.42
N ILE A 17 17.25 -8.51 -1.98
CA ILE A 17 18.23 -9.50 -1.51
C ILE A 17 17.86 -9.90 -0.08
N ILE A 18 17.12 -11.00 0.07
CA ILE A 18 16.71 -11.53 1.38
C ILE A 18 17.50 -12.81 1.69
N PRO A 19 18.37 -12.81 2.72
CA PRO A 19 19.35 -13.89 2.93
C PRO A 19 18.75 -15.21 3.42
N SER A 20 17.53 -15.20 4.00
CA SER A 20 16.92 -16.41 4.53
C SER A 20 15.47 -16.62 4.05
N LYS A 21 15.13 -17.87 3.79
CA LYS A 21 13.77 -18.31 3.42
C LYS A 21 12.74 -17.93 4.48
N ARG A 22 13.08 -18.05 5.77
CA ARG A 22 12.18 -17.69 6.89
C ARG A 22 11.90 -16.18 6.92
N LEU A 23 12.90 -15.35 6.69
CA LEU A 23 12.72 -13.90 6.62
C LEU A 23 11.88 -13.51 5.40
N ARG A 24 12.16 -14.11 4.24
CA ARG A 24 11.36 -13.90 3.01
C ARG A 24 9.88 -14.19 3.22
N ASN A 25 9.57 -15.30 3.87
CA ASN A 25 8.18 -15.67 4.16
C ASN A 25 7.50 -14.69 5.12
N LYS A 26 8.22 -14.18 6.13
CA LYS A 26 7.69 -13.13 7.02
C LYS A 26 7.40 -11.84 6.28
N VAL A 27 8.32 -11.39 5.42
CA VAL A 27 8.14 -10.17 4.61
C VAL A 27 6.98 -10.35 3.63
N ALA A 28 6.90 -11.48 2.91
CA ALA A 28 5.79 -11.78 2.01
C ALA A 28 4.43 -11.82 2.74
N GLY A 29 4.41 -12.38 3.96
CA GLY A 29 3.22 -12.40 4.80
C GLY A 29 2.79 -10.99 5.23
N PHE A 30 3.75 -10.16 5.64
CA PHE A 30 3.45 -8.77 5.99
C PHE A 30 2.96 -7.96 4.78
N SER A 31 3.61 -8.09 3.62
CA SER A 31 3.22 -7.41 2.39
C SER A 31 1.81 -7.79 1.94
N THR A 32 1.43 -9.07 1.99
CA THR A 32 0.04 -9.49 1.68
C THR A 32 -0.98 -8.92 2.65
N HIS A 33 -0.66 -8.90 3.95
CA HIS A 33 -1.51 -8.29 4.97
C HIS A 33 -1.66 -6.78 4.73
N LEU A 34 -0.58 -6.09 4.36
CA LEU A 34 -0.59 -4.67 4.05
C LEU A 34 -1.47 -4.34 2.84
N MET A 35 -1.35 -5.11 1.76
CA MET A 35 -2.17 -4.95 0.55
C MET A 35 -3.67 -5.13 0.85
N LYS A 36 -4.03 -6.11 1.69
CA LYS A 36 -5.41 -6.29 2.15
C LYS A 36 -5.93 -5.10 2.97
N ARG A 37 -5.07 -4.43 3.73
CA ARG A 37 -5.44 -3.24 4.51
C ARG A 37 -5.63 -2.02 3.61
N ILE A 38 -4.73 -1.81 2.64
CA ILE A 38 -4.79 -0.71 1.67
C ILE A 38 -6.12 -0.75 0.89
N GLN A 39 -6.59 -1.94 0.51
CA GLN A 39 -7.88 -2.09 -0.18
C GLN A 39 -9.08 -1.63 0.66
N ARG A 40 -9.01 -1.77 1.99
CA ARG A 40 -10.12 -1.41 2.87
C ARG A 40 -10.13 0.07 3.21
N ARG A 41 -8.97 0.64 3.54
CA ARG A 41 -8.81 2.02 4.00
C ARG A 41 -7.37 2.49 3.73
N PRO A 42 -7.15 3.82 3.59
CA PRO A 42 -5.81 4.36 3.58
C PRO A 42 -5.07 3.97 4.87
N VAL A 43 -3.85 3.46 4.73
CA VAL A 43 -3.06 2.97 5.86
C VAL A 43 -2.06 4.06 6.24
N ARG A 44 -2.04 4.42 7.53
CA ARG A 44 -1.08 5.36 8.09
C ARG A 44 0.35 4.92 7.80
N TRP A 45 1.23 5.87 7.50
CA TRP A 45 2.67 5.66 7.22
C TRP A 45 3.00 4.95 5.90
N ILE A 46 2.03 4.86 4.98
CA ILE A 46 2.29 4.44 3.60
C ILE A 46 1.99 5.61 2.68
N SER A 47 3.01 6.08 1.97
CA SER A 47 2.81 7.03 0.86
C SER A 47 2.47 6.26 -0.40
N LEU A 48 1.21 6.38 -0.82
CA LEU A 48 0.75 5.93 -2.13
C LEU A 48 0.48 7.19 -2.94
N LYS A 49 1.21 7.38 -4.04
CA LYS A 49 1.07 8.56 -4.90
C LYS A 49 -0.39 8.84 -5.29
N LEU A 50 -1.15 7.78 -5.57
CA LEU A 50 -2.59 7.87 -5.85
C LEU A 50 -3.40 8.47 -4.69
N GLN A 51 -3.08 8.10 -3.45
CA GLN A 51 -3.74 8.64 -2.25
C GLN A 51 -3.37 10.10 -2.00
N GLU A 52 -2.13 10.47 -2.34
CA GLU A 52 -1.65 11.85 -2.24
C GLU A 52 -2.37 12.75 -3.27
N GLU A 53 -2.48 12.30 -4.52
CA GLU A 53 -3.22 13.01 -5.58
C GLU A 53 -4.72 13.16 -5.28
N GLU A 54 -5.38 12.11 -4.78
CA GLU A 54 -6.78 12.20 -4.33
C GLU A 54 -6.94 13.17 -3.15
N ARG A 55 -5.97 13.20 -2.24
CA ARG A 55 -5.98 14.12 -1.09
C ARG A 55 -5.79 15.56 -1.55
N GLU A 56 -4.90 15.83 -2.51
CA GLU A 56 -4.72 17.15 -3.12
C GLU A 56 -5.98 17.62 -3.84
N ARG A 57 -6.64 16.76 -4.63
CA ARG A 57 -7.92 17.11 -5.27
C ARG A 57 -9.01 17.48 -4.28
N ARG A 58 -9.08 16.78 -3.13
CA ARG A 58 -10.04 17.11 -2.06
C ARG A 58 -9.69 18.41 -1.34
N MET A 59 -8.41 18.72 -1.16
CA MET A 59 -7.99 19.99 -0.53
C MET A 59 -8.19 21.19 -1.46
N ASN A 60 -8.05 21.00 -2.77
CA ASN A 60 -8.25 22.05 -3.78
C ASN A 60 -9.73 22.29 -4.13
N PHE A 61 -10.65 21.51 -3.55
CA PHE A 61 -12.08 21.67 -3.78
C PHE A 61 -12.61 22.85 -2.97
N VAL A 62 -12.90 23.97 -3.65
CA VAL A 62 -13.59 25.13 -3.08
C VAL A 62 -15.09 24.98 -3.35
N PRO A 63 -15.94 24.83 -2.33
CA PRO A 63 -17.39 24.81 -2.53
C PRO A 63 -17.90 26.19 -2.97
N GLU A 64 -18.95 26.21 -3.81
CA GLU A 64 -19.54 27.44 -4.35
C GLU A 64 -20.22 28.29 -3.26
N GLU A 65 -20.80 27.66 -2.24
CA GLU A 65 -21.40 28.33 -1.09
C GLU A 65 -20.63 27.99 0.19
N SER A 66 -20.25 29.04 0.93
CA SER A 66 -19.67 28.90 2.26
C SER A 66 -20.81 28.69 3.24
N SER A 67 -20.81 27.59 3.99
CA SER A 67 -21.70 27.43 5.14
C SER A 67 -21.24 28.35 6.26
N ILE A 68 -21.62 29.63 6.19
CA ILE A 68 -21.55 30.61 7.29
C ILE A 68 -22.93 30.68 7.95
#